data_AF-A0A291MWU1-F1
#
_entry.id   AF-A0A291MWU1-F1
#
_cell.length_a   1.000
_cell.length_b   1.000
_cell.length_c   1.000
_cell.angle_alpha   90.00
_cell.angle_beta   90.00
_cell.angle_gamma   90.00
#
_symmetry.space_group_name_H-M   'P 1'
#
loop_
_entity.id
_entity.type
_entity.pdbx_description
1 polymer ?
#
loop_
_entity_poly.entity_id
_entity_poly.type
_entity_poly.pdbx_seq_one_letter_code
_entity_poly.pdbx_strand_id
1 'polypeptide(L)'
;MTARAFGEIAFGFLDRKESTSQDKPPRRWSYDANDRRAQVFRRVGDGSKEQGWSLIGAMMQAFDETLQQQRINCYKGKDRLQDGDRRILLALLKRLDFKTGRLDPSYAELAAKAGCHRNTVIKACYRFVKWLGLRWVRRTTEAETAGRKGPQREQISNAFFFDIRSLPNRVKQRWREAVKRHFANKGQRPPKAMTNYAEGISPPDNPIWHPEFRSNIEAEERKGKAGSRALNERLEALGRALDRAANAGTQKVHCPREDY
;
A
#
# COMPACT_ATOMS: atom_id res chain seq x y z
N MET A 1 13.33 13.10 -63.47
CA MET A 1 12.90 13.11 -62.04
C MET A 1 11.40 12.89 -62.00
N THR A 2 10.97 11.67 -61.71
CA THR A 2 9.55 11.28 -61.68
C THR A 2 8.95 11.63 -60.32
N ALA A 3 8.02 12.59 -60.31
CA ALA A 3 7.27 12.98 -59.13
C ALA A 3 6.31 11.86 -58.74
N ARG A 4 6.47 11.31 -57.52
CA ARG A 4 5.50 10.38 -56.94
C ARG A 4 4.22 11.14 -56.57
N ALA A 5 3.08 10.59 -56.97
CA ALA A 5 1.77 11.16 -56.69
C ALA A 5 1.43 11.06 -55.20
N PHE A 6 0.77 12.10 -54.65
CA PHE A 6 0.35 12.19 -53.25
C PHE A 6 -0.46 10.98 -52.74
N GLY A 7 -1.08 10.19 -53.63
CA GLY A 7 -1.81 8.96 -53.29
C GLY A 7 -0.94 7.79 -52.81
N GLU A 8 0.32 7.68 -53.25
CA GLU A 8 1.22 6.59 -52.80
C GLU A 8 1.70 6.79 -51.35
N ILE A 9 1.75 8.03 -50.88
CA ILE A 9 2.10 8.35 -49.48
C ILE A 9 0.94 8.02 -48.54
N ALA A 10 -0.31 8.02 -49.03
CA ALA A 10 -1.49 7.71 -48.23
C ALA A 10 -1.70 6.20 -48.00
N PHE A 11 -1.30 5.34 -48.95
CA PHE A 11 -1.45 3.89 -48.81
C PHE A 11 -0.33 3.20 -48.01
N GLY A 12 0.85 3.81 -47.88
CA GLY A 12 1.94 3.30 -47.04
C GLY A 12 1.65 3.28 -45.53
N PHE A 13 0.58 3.95 -45.08
CA PHE A 13 0.13 3.95 -43.68
C PHE A 13 -0.96 2.93 -43.36
N LEU A 14 -1.54 2.28 -44.37
CA LEU A 14 -2.59 1.26 -44.18
C LEU A 14 -2.03 -0.14 -43.96
N ASP A 15 -0.75 -0.39 -44.27
CA ASP A 15 -0.05 -1.63 -43.91
C ASP A 15 0.54 -1.57 -42.48
N ARG A 16 -0.16 -0.84 -41.60
CA ARG A 16 0.22 -0.73 -40.20
C ARG A 16 -0.29 -1.98 -39.50
N LYS A 17 0.59 -2.99 -39.44
CA LYS A 17 0.60 -4.11 -38.48
C LYS A 17 -0.67 -4.13 -37.65
N GLU A 18 -1.61 -4.97 -38.06
CA GLU A 18 -2.70 -5.45 -37.22
C GLU A 18 -2.10 -5.72 -35.85
N SER A 19 -2.26 -4.73 -34.96
CA SER A 19 -1.43 -4.72 -33.77
C SER A 19 -1.98 -5.85 -32.92
N THR A 20 -1.13 -6.83 -32.65
CA THR A 20 -1.21 -7.86 -31.61
C THR A 20 -1.37 -7.22 -30.22
N SER A 21 -2.33 -6.30 -30.09
CA SER A 21 -2.71 -5.57 -28.88
C SER A 21 -3.88 -6.24 -28.17
N GLN A 22 -4.62 -7.12 -28.85
CA GLN A 22 -5.61 -7.99 -28.18
C GLN A 22 -4.93 -8.95 -27.18
N ASP A 23 -3.69 -9.38 -27.51
CA ASP A 23 -2.87 -10.27 -26.68
C ASP A 23 -1.83 -9.55 -25.81
N LYS A 24 -1.98 -8.25 -25.52
CA LYS A 24 -1.04 -7.61 -24.59
C LYS A 24 -1.27 -8.17 -23.20
N PRO A 25 -0.31 -8.94 -22.64
CA PRO A 25 -0.48 -9.51 -21.32
C PRO A 25 -0.65 -8.36 -20.32
N PRO A 26 -1.46 -8.55 -19.26
CA PRO A 26 -1.57 -7.60 -18.17
C PRO A 26 -0.19 -7.11 -17.76
N ARG A 27 -0.03 -5.79 -17.53
CA ARG A 27 1.23 -5.23 -17.00
C ARG A 27 1.66 -6.04 -15.78
N ARG A 28 2.94 -6.39 -15.67
CA ARG A 28 3.50 -7.33 -14.67
C ARG A 28 2.69 -7.35 -13.36
N TRP A 29 2.11 -8.51 -13.05
CA TRP A 29 1.36 -8.80 -11.81
C TRP A 29 0.01 -8.10 -11.64
N SER A 30 -0.60 -7.63 -12.73
CA SER A 30 -2.05 -7.44 -12.82
C SER A 30 -2.70 -8.66 -13.47
N TYR A 31 -3.93 -8.98 -13.10
CA TYR A 31 -4.68 -10.09 -13.67
C TYR A 31 -6.06 -9.60 -14.12
N ASP A 32 -6.60 -10.22 -15.16
CA ASP A 32 -7.99 -9.96 -15.54
C ASP A 32 -8.92 -10.32 -14.38
N ALA A 33 -10.01 -9.58 -14.21
CA ALA A 33 -10.98 -9.83 -13.16
C ALA A 33 -11.52 -11.27 -13.20
N ASN A 34 -11.64 -11.87 -14.38
CA ASN A 34 -12.13 -13.24 -14.58
C ASN A 34 -11.03 -14.31 -14.46
N ASP A 35 -9.75 -13.92 -14.34
CA ASP A 35 -8.64 -14.86 -14.14
C ASP A 35 -8.78 -15.56 -12.77
N ARG A 36 -8.60 -16.89 -12.74
CA ARG A 36 -8.57 -17.68 -11.51
C ARG A 36 -7.61 -17.11 -10.45
N ARG A 37 -6.51 -16.48 -10.87
CA ARG A 37 -5.52 -15.82 -9.98
C ARG A 37 -6.08 -14.55 -9.32
N ALA A 38 -7.03 -13.87 -9.95
CA ALA A 38 -7.75 -12.72 -9.38
C ALA A 38 -8.89 -13.12 -8.43
N GLN A 39 -9.35 -14.37 -8.51
CA GLN A 39 -10.47 -14.91 -7.72
C GLN A 39 -10.04 -15.37 -6.32
N VAL A 40 -9.52 -14.44 -5.53
CA VAL A 40 -8.98 -14.71 -4.19
C VAL A 40 -10.03 -14.81 -3.08
N PHE A 41 -11.21 -14.23 -3.27
CA PHE A 41 -12.22 -14.13 -2.22
C PHE A 41 -12.82 -15.48 -1.87
N ARG A 42 -12.87 -15.78 -0.57
CA ARG A 42 -13.59 -16.94 -0.03
C ARG A 42 -14.40 -16.53 1.19
N ARG A 43 -15.54 -17.20 1.36
CA ARG A 43 -16.40 -17.07 2.54
C ARG A 43 -15.56 -17.07 3.83
N VAL A 44 -15.90 -16.15 4.73
CA VAL A 44 -15.20 -15.94 5.99
C VAL A 44 -15.91 -16.74 7.09
N GLY A 45 -15.25 -17.77 7.63
CA GLY A 45 -15.88 -18.68 8.58
C GLY A 45 -17.08 -19.39 7.94
N ASP A 46 -18.23 -19.36 8.62
CA ASP A 46 -19.51 -19.82 8.07
C ASP A 46 -20.23 -18.79 7.17
N GLY A 47 -19.67 -17.59 7.04
CA GLY A 47 -20.26 -16.47 6.30
C GLY A 47 -21.33 -15.67 7.07
N SER A 48 -21.56 -16.01 8.35
CA SER A 48 -22.44 -15.26 9.23
C SER A 48 -21.80 -13.93 9.67
N LYS A 49 -22.64 -12.94 9.98
CA LYS A 49 -22.18 -11.68 10.55
C LYS A 49 -21.51 -11.90 11.91
N GLU A 50 -22.04 -12.82 12.72
CA GLU A 50 -21.57 -13.02 14.08
C GLU A 50 -20.14 -13.56 14.13
N GLN A 51 -19.85 -14.63 13.36
CA GLN A 51 -18.50 -15.17 13.23
C GLN A 51 -17.57 -14.15 12.56
N GLY A 52 -18.05 -13.45 11.54
CA GLY A 52 -17.33 -12.37 10.88
C GLY A 52 -16.84 -11.31 11.87
N TRP A 53 -17.72 -10.80 12.73
CA TRP A 53 -17.36 -9.83 13.76
C TRP A 53 -16.43 -10.41 14.84
N SER A 54 -16.56 -11.70 15.19
CA SER A 54 -15.64 -12.36 16.11
C SER A 54 -14.22 -12.43 15.53
N LEU A 55 -14.09 -12.73 14.23
CA LEU A 55 -12.80 -12.73 13.53
C LEU A 55 -12.21 -11.33 13.39
N ILE A 56 -13.04 -10.31 13.10
CA ILE A 56 -12.62 -8.91 13.10
C ILE A 56 -12.10 -8.52 14.48
N GLY A 57 -12.85 -8.83 15.55
CA GLY A 57 -12.43 -8.56 16.93
C GLY A 57 -11.08 -9.19 17.25
N ALA A 58 -10.89 -10.46 16.90
CA ALA A 58 -9.64 -11.17 17.11
C ALA A 58 -8.46 -10.55 16.32
N MET A 59 -8.69 -10.10 15.08
CA MET A 59 -7.65 -9.42 14.29
C MET A 59 -7.29 -8.06 14.89
N MET A 60 -8.28 -7.29 15.36
CA MET A 60 -8.05 -6.01 16.04
C MET A 60 -7.28 -6.20 17.35
N GLN A 61 -7.61 -7.23 18.14
CA GLN A 61 -6.89 -7.56 19.35
C GLN A 61 -5.43 -7.96 19.05
N ALA A 62 -5.21 -8.82 18.04
CA ALA A 62 -3.86 -9.21 17.63
C ALA A 62 -3.02 -8.01 17.16
N PHE A 63 -3.65 -7.06 16.46
CA PHE A 63 -3.01 -5.79 16.09
C PHE A 63 -2.61 -4.98 17.33
N ASP A 64 -3.54 -4.76 18.27
CA ASP A 64 -3.32 -3.95 19.47
C ASP A 64 -2.21 -4.55 20.34
N GLU A 65 -2.20 -5.87 20.53
CA GLU A 65 -1.14 -6.58 21.27
C GLU A 65 0.22 -6.50 20.55
N THR A 66 0.23 -6.62 19.22
CA THR A 66 1.48 -6.50 18.44
C THR A 66 2.04 -5.09 18.52
N LEU A 67 1.19 -4.06 18.41
CA LEU A 67 1.59 -2.67 18.57
C LEU A 67 2.16 -2.42 19.98
N GLN A 68 1.49 -2.92 21.02
CA GLN A 68 1.95 -2.77 22.39
C GLN A 68 3.28 -3.50 22.62
N GLN A 69 3.43 -4.71 22.09
CA GLN A 69 4.70 -5.45 22.18
C GLN A 69 5.84 -4.72 21.45
N GLN A 70 5.57 -4.13 20.28
CA GLN A 70 6.55 -3.32 19.57
C GLN A 70 6.98 -2.09 20.37
N ARG A 71 6.09 -1.49 21.16
CA ARG A 71 6.43 -0.38 22.08
C ARG A 71 7.31 -0.84 23.23
N ILE A 72 6.90 -1.90 23.93
CA ILE A 72 7.64 -2.46 25.07
C ILE A 72 9.06 -2.85 24.63
N ASN A 73 9.18 -3.48 23.46
CA ASN A 73 10.47 -3.90 22.92
C ASN A 73 11.22 -2.78 22.17
N CYS A 74 10.71 -1.55 22.19
CA CYS A 74 11.30 -0.40 21.50
C CYS A 74 11.63 -0.69 20.02
N TYR A 75 10.76 -1.42 19.30
CA TYR A 75 10.96 -1.77 17.91
C TYR A 75 11.07 -0.52 17.03
N LYS A 76 12.17 -0.39 16.26
CA LYS A 76 12.46 0.77 15.39
C LYS A 76 12.41 0.45 13.89
N GLY A 77 11.82 -0.68 13.50
CA GLY A 77 11.65 -1.02 12.08
C GLY A 77 10.75 -0.03 11.35
N LYS A 78 11.01 0.19 10.05
CA LYS A 78 10.15 1.05 9.19
C LYS A 78 8.70 0.54 9.10
N ASP A 79 8.53 -0.75 9.32
CA ASP A 79 7.27 -1.48 9.32
C ASP A 79 6.57 -1.52 10.69
N ARG A 80 7.08 -0.77 11.70
CA ARG A 80 6.44 -0.64 13.01
C ARG A 80 5.01 -0.12 12.86
N LEU A 81 4.06 -0.79 13.51
CA LEU A 81 2.66 -0.38 13.53
C LEU A 81 2.50 0.97 14.24
N GLN A 82 1.47 1.71 13.84
CA GLN A 82 1.14 3.04 14.38
C GLN A 82 -0.28 3.07 14.93
N ASP A 83 -0.58 3.96 15.87
CA ASP A 83 -1.94 4.10 16.43
C ASP A 83 -2.99 4.42 15.36
N GLY A 84 -2.64 5.26 14.40
CA GLY A 84 -3.52 5.61 13.28
C GLY A 84 -3.88 4.40 12.40
N ASP A 85 -3.01 3.39 12.35
CA ASP A 85 -3.25 2.19 11.55
C ASP A 85 -4.46 1.41 12.06
N ARG A 86 -4.74 1.47 13.36
CA ARG A 86 -5.90 0.81 13.96
C ARG A 86 -7.20 1.22 13.29
N ARG A 87 -7.37 2.52 13.02
CA ARG A 87 -8.58 3.08 12.38
C ARG A 87 -8.70 2.61 10.94
N ILE A 88 -7.58 2.54 10.23
CA ILE A 88 -7.50 2.09 8.84
C ILE A 88 -7.82 0.59 8.74
N LEU A 89 -7.24 -0.22 9.63
CA LEU A 89 -7.52 -1.65 9.70
C LEU A 89 -9.00 -1.91 9.97
N LEU A 90 -9.60 -1.20 10.92
CA LEU A 90 -11.02 -1.33 11.22
C LEU A 90 -11.89 -0.90 10.02
N ALA A 91 -11.54 0.20 9.34
CA ALA A 91 -12.25 0.65 8.14
C ALA A 91 -12.18 -0.38 7.01
N LEU A 92 -11.03 -1.02 6.83
CA LEU A 92 -10.84 -2.11 5.87
C LEU A 92 -11.70 -3.32 6.24
N LEU A 93 -11.58 -3.82 7.47
CA LEU A 93 -12.30 -5.01 7.93
C LEU A 93 -13.82 -4.84 7.93
N LYS A 94 -14.34 -3.64 8.22
CA LYS A 94 -15.78 -3.35 8.15
C LYS A 94 -16.37 -3.44 6.74
N ARG A 95 -15.54 -3.39 5.69
CA ARG A 95 -15.97 -3.53 4.29
C ARG A 95 -15.98 -4.98 3.82
N LEU A 96 -15.51 -5.92 4.64
CA LEU A 96 -15.49 -7.33 4.30
C LEU A 96 -16.92 -7.89 4.23
N ASP A 97 -17.31 -8.38 3.05
CA ASP A 97 -18.52 -9.20 2.95
C ASP A 97 -18.20 -10.62 3.47
N PHE A 98 -18.84 -11.03 4.55
CA PHE A 98 -18.57 -12.33 5.17
C PHE A 98 -19.06 -13.50 4.31
N LYS A 99 -20.16 -13.32 3.55
CA LYS A 99 -20.77 -14.40 2.77
C LYS A 99 -19.89 -14.78 1.58
N THR A 100 -19.36 -13.79 0.89
CA THR A 100 -18.55 -13.97 -0.33
C THR A 100 -17.04 -13.88 -0.05
N GLY A 101 -16.64 -13.22 1.03
CA GLY A 101 -15.25 -12.86 1.31
C GLY A 101 -14.75 -11.64 0.53
N ARG A 102 -15.64 -10.97 -0.22
CA ARG A 102 -15.27 -9.85 -1.08
C ARG A 102 -14.74 -8.69 -0.24
N LEU A 103 -13.55 -8.23 -0.63
CA LEU A 103 -12.87 -7.09 -0.02
C LEU A 103 -12.07 -6.35 -1.09
N ASP A 104 -12.71 -5.39 -1.74
CA ASP A 104 -12.12 -4.59 -2.81
C ASP A 104 -12.37 -3.07 -2.67
N PRO A 105 -12.13 -2.46 -1.48
CA PRO A 105 -12.27 -1.03 -1.31
C PRO A 105 -11.16 -0.26 -2.03
N SER A 106 -11.47 0.96 -2.47
CA SER A 106 -10.45 1.88 -2.95
C SER A 106 -9.67 2.50 -1.79
N TYR A 107 -8.41 2.89 -2.04
CA TYR A 107 -7.63 3.60 -1.01
C TYR A 107 -8.26 4.94 -0.62
N ALA A 108 -8.99 5.59 -1.53
CA ALA A 108 -9.70 6.84 -1.25
C ALA A 108 -10.90 6.61 -0.31
N GLU A 109 -11.65 5.54 -0.51
CA GLU A 109 -12.77 5.17 0.38
C GLU A 109 -12.29 4.84 1.79
N LEU A 110 -11.18 4.10 1.90
CA LEU A 110 -10.55 3.79 3.19
C LEU A 110 -10.08 5.06 3.89
N ALA A 111 -9.45 5.97 3.14
CA ALA A 111 -8.96 7.25 3.64
C ALA A 111 -10.09 8.13 4.18
N ALA A 112 -11.18 8.26 3.40
CA ALA A 112 -12.37 9.00 3.80
C ALA A 112 -13.00 8.40 5.07
N LYS A 113 -13.09 7.06 5.16
CA LYS A 113 -13.69 6.40 6.33
C LYS A 113 -12.81 6.47 7.58
N ALA A 114 -11.49 6.40 7.42
CA ALA A 114 -10.53 6.47 8.52
C ALA A 114 -10.22 7.92 8.96
N GLY A 115 -10.61 8.92 8.17
CA GLY A 115 -10.32 10.33 8.42
C GLY A 115 -8.83 10.66 8.24
N CYS A 116 -8.17 10.08 7.24
CA CYS A 116 -6.74 10.29 7.00
C CYS A 116 -6.44 10.48 5.51
N HIS A 117 -5.21 10.86 5.19
CA HIS A 117 -4.78 11.01 3.79
C HIS A 117 -4.58 9.66 3.10
N ARG A 118 -4.83 9.59 1.78
CA ARG A 118 -4.68 8.38 0.95
C ARG A 118 -3.31 7.71 1.12
N ASN A 119 -2.23 8.49 1.17
CA ASN A 119 -0.87 7.94 1.33
C ASN A 119 -0.66 7.28 2.70
N THR A 120 -1.37 7.72 3.74
CA THR A 120 -1.33 7.10 5.07
C THR A 120 -1.93 5.70 5.02
N VAL A 121 -3.05 5.52 4.32
CA VAL A 121 -3.66 4.20 4.08
C VAL A 121 -2.70 3.28 3.36
N ILE A 122 -2.06 3.74 2.29
CA ILE A 122 -1.10 2.94 1.52
C ILE A 122 0.05 2.48 2.42
N LYS A 123 0.64 3.38 3.21
CA LYS A 123 1.71 3.04 4.17
C LYS A 123 1.24 2.04 5.24
N ALA A 124 0.03 2.21 5.77
CA ALA A 124 -0.57 1.27 6.73
C ALA A 124 -0.76 -0.12 6.12
N CYS A 125 -1.28 -0.22 4.90
CA CYS A 125 -1.42 -1.47 4.18
C CYS A 125 -0.08 -2.20 4.05
N TYR A 126 1.03 -1.51 3.76
CA TYR A 126 2.36 -2.13 3.72
C TYR A 126 2.80 -2.67 5.08
N ARG A 127 2.50 -1.98 6.19
CA ARG A 127 2.78 -2.51 7.53
C ARG A 127 1.96 -3.76 7.83
N PHE A 128 0.70 -3.79 7.39
CA PHE A 128 -0.19 -4.95 7.55
C PHE A 128 0.28 -6.19 6.79
N VAL A 129 1.02 -6.03 5.69
CA VAL A 129 1.59 -7.16 4.95
C VAL A 129 2.46 -8.02 5.86
N LYS A 130 3.35 -7.40 6.63
CA LYS A 130 4.27 -8.13 7.51
C LYS A 130 3.59 -8.61 8.78
N TRP A 131 2.81 -7.77 9.43
CA TRP A 131 2.31 -8.07 10.78
C TRP A 131 0.95 -8.75 10.80
N LEU A 132 0.08 -8.48 9.82
CA LEU A 132 -1.31 -8.97 9.80
C LEU A 132 -1.59 -9.90 8.61
N GLY A 133 -0.59 -10.20 7.78
CA GLY A 133 -0.75 -11.10 6.66
C GLY A 133 -1.62 -10.53 5.53
N LEU A 134 -1.80 -9.21 5.46
CA LEU A 134 -2.55 -8.58 4.39
C LEU A 134 -1.84 -8.82 3.05
N ARG A 135 -2.60 -9.19 2.03
CA ARG A 135 -2.15 -9.35 0.65
C ARG A 135 -3.20 -8.76 -0.28
N TRP A 136 -2.80 -8.48 -1.51
CA TRP A 136 -3.75 -8.06 -2.54
C TRP A 136 -3.35 -8.51 -3.92
N VAL A 137 -4.34 -8.62 -4.79
CA VAL A 137 -4.20 -8.85 -6.23
C VAL A 137 -4.66 -7.61 -6.97
N ARG A 138 -3.82 -7.12 -7.89
CA ARG A 138 -4.20 -6.05 -8.82
C ARG A 138 -5.06 -6.64 -9.92
N ARG A 139 -6.22 -6.03 -10.16
CA ARG A 139 -7.21 -6.51 -11.13
C ARG A 139 -7.40 -5.50 -12.25
N THR A 140 -7.63 -6.00 -13.46
CA THR A 140 -7.99 -5.20 -14.64
C THR A 140 -9.25 -5.74 -15.28
N THR A 141 -9.98 -4.88 -15.97
CA THR A 141 -11.09 -5.25 -16.85
C THR A 141 -10.81 -4.75 -18.26
N GLU A 142 -11.51 -5.27 -19.25
CA GLU A 142 -11.54 -4.68 -20.58
C GLU A 142 -12.12 -3.27 -20.50
N ALA A 143 -11.44 -2.32 -21.14
CA ALA A 143 -11.91 -0.94 -21.19
C ALA A 143 -13.08 -0.81 -22.15
N GLU A 144 -13.96 0.17 -21.96
CA GLU A 144 -15.04 0.45 -22.93
C GLU A 144 -14.49 0.85 -24.32
N THR A 145 -13.25 1.32 -24.37
CA THR A 145 -12.55 1.68 -25.61
C THR A 145 -11.80 0.49 -26.23
N ALA A 146 -11.99 -0.73 -25.73
CA ALA A 146 -11.40 -1.93 -26.31
C ALA A 146 -11.80 -2.06 -27.80
N GLY A 147 -10.82 -2.31 -28.66
CA GLY A 147 -10.99 -2.35 -30.12
C GLY A 147 -11.01 -0.98 -30.82
N ARG A 148 -10.98 0.14 -30.07
CA ARG A 148 -10.88 1.51 -30.61
C ARG A 148 -9.55 2.16 -30.23
N LYS A 149 -9.26 3.35 -30.77
CA LYS A 149 -8.06 4.13 -30.44
C LYS A 149 -8.16 4.62 -28.99
N GLY A 150 -7.44 3.96 -28.07
CA GLY A 150 -7.45 4.29 -26.64
C GLY A 150 -6.87 3.18 -25.75
N PRO A 151 -6.90 3.34 -24.42
CA PRO A 151 -6.51 2.28 -23.50
C PRO A 151 -7.43 1.07 -23.69
N GLN A 152 -6.84 -0.12 -23.83
CA GLN A 152 -7.60 -1.35 -24.06
C GLN A 152 -8.06 -2.02 -22.76
N ARG A 153 -7.43 -1.68 -21.63
CA ARG A 153 -7.73 -2.25 -20.31
C ARG A 153 -7.75 -1.16 -19.25
N GLU A 154 -8.69 -1.27 -18.32
CA GLU A 154 -8.84 -0.36 -17.19
C GLU A 154 -8.50 -1.08 -15.88
N GLN A 155 -7.85 -0.34 -14.97
CA GLN A 155 -7.54 -0.85 -13.65
C GLN A 155 -8.77 -0.70 -12.75
N ILE A 156 -9.20 -1.81 -12.16
CA ILE A 156 -10.27 -1.82 -11.16
C ILE A 156 -9.69 -1.88 -9.75
N SER A 157 -10.56 -1.86 -8.73
CA SER A 157 -10.13 -1.95 -7.34
C SER A 157 -9.36 -3.24 -7.05
N ASN A 158 -8.28 -3.10 -6.25
CA ASN A 158 -7.48 -4.24 -5.83
C ASN A 158 -8.32 -5.18 -4.96
N ALA A 159 -8.14 -6.49 -5.14
CA ALA A 159 -8.75 -7.49 -4.28
C ALA A 159 -7.83 -7.78 -3.08
N PHE A 160 -8.26 -7.41 -1.88
CA PHE A 160 -7.51 -7.63 -0.64
C PHE A 160 -7.92 -8.95 0.03
N PHE A 161 -6.97 -9.61 0.68
CA PHE A 161 -7.20 -10.82 1.45
C PHE A 161 -6.17 -10.97 2.56
N PHE A 162 -6.44 -11.82 3.54
CA PHE A 162 -5.55 -12.09 4.68
C PHE A 162 -4.99 -13.51 4.59
N ASP A 163 -3.67 -13.61 4.44
CA ASP A 163 -2.94 -14.88 4.51
C ASP A 163 -2.37 -15.08 5.91
N ILE A 164 -3.17 -15.75 6.75
CA ILE A 164 -2.84 -16.09 8.14
C ILE A 164 -1.59 -16.99 8.23
N ARG A 165 -1.24 -17.72 7.17
CA ARG A 165 -0.05 -18.58 7.15
C ARG A 165 1.24 -17.75 7.16
N SER A 166 1.19 -16.56 6.55
CA SER A 166 2.31 -15.64 6.43
C SER A 166 2.58 -14.80 7.68
N LEU A 167 1.74 -14.91 8.70
CA LEU A 167 1.90 -14.20 9.96
C LEU A 167 3.18 -14.64 10.69
N PRO A 168 3.93 -13.71 11.31
CA PRO A 168 5.00 -14.05 12.24
C PRO A 168 4.47 -14.94 13.36
N ASN A 169 5.25 -15.94 13.79
CA ASN A 169 4.81 -16.98 14.75
C ASN A 169 4.16 -16.41 16.01
N ARG A 170 4.73 -15.35 16.60
CA ARG A 170 4.17 -14.69 17.78
C ARG A 170 2.80 -14.06 17.50
N VAL A 171 2.66 -13.33 16.40
CA VAL A 171 1.37 -12.71 16.02
C VAL A 171 0.33 -13.78 15.70
N LYS A 172 0.74 -14.83 14.98
CA LYS A 172 -0.11 -15.98 14.65
C LYS A 172 -0.65 -16.68 15.90
N GLN A 173 0.20 -16.87 16.91
CA GLN A 173 -0.20 -17.43 18.19
C GLN A 173 -1.22 -16.54 18.91
N ARG A 174 -0.92 -15.24 19.06
CA ARG A 174 -1.82 -14.28 19.72
C ARG A 174 -3.17 -14.18 19.01
N TRP A 175 -3.15 -14.13 17.68
CA TRP A 175 -4.38 -14.14 16.91
C TRP A 175 -5.20 -15.41 17.13
N ARG A 176 -4.58 -16.60 17.18
CA ARG A 176 -5.30 -17.85 17.52
C ARG A 176 -5.90 -17.82 18.93
N GLU A 177 -5.17 -17.29 19.90
CA GLU A 177 -5.65 -17.11 21.27
C GLU A 177 -6.85 -16.13 21.31
N ALA A 178 -6.75 -15.02 20.59
CA ALA A 178 -7.83 -14.04 20.46
C ALA A 178 -9.07 -14.65 19.78
N VAL A 179 -8.89 -15.43 18.72
CA VAL A 179 -9.99 -16.16 18.05
C VAL A 179 -10.68 -17.09 19.05
N LYS A 180 -9.93 -17.93 19.78
CA LYS A 180 -10.52 -18.82 20.79
C LYS A 180 -11.35 -18.04 21.81
N ARG A 181 -10.81 -16.92 22.32
CA ARG A 181 -11.49 -16.06 23.29
C ARG A 181 -12.77 -15.44 22.74
N HIS A 182 -12.71 -14.80 21.56
CA HIS A 182 -13.86 -14.14 20.95
C HIS A 182 -14.99 -15.11 20.61
N PHE A 183 -14.65 -16.32 20.17
CA PHE A 183 -15.64 -17.35 19.87
C PHE A 183 -16.22 -17.97 21.14
N ALA A 184 -15.39 -18.27 22.15
CA ALA A 184 -15.86 -18.78 23.44
C ALA A 184 -16.81 -17.79 24.13
N ASN A 185 -16.49 -16.50 24.12
CA ASN A 185 -17.33 -15.45 24.71
C ASN A 185 -18.73 -15.37 24.08
N LYS A 186 -18.90 -15.87 22.86
CA LYS A 186 -20.19 -15.92 22.16
C LYS A 186 -20.82 -17.32 22.13
N GLY A 187 -20.22 -18.31 22.81
CA GLY A 187 -20.67 -19.70 22.76
C GLY A 187 -20.52 -20.35 21.37
N GLN A 188 -19.67 -19.79 20.50
CA GLN A 188 -19.48 -20.25 19.13
C GLN A 188 -18.26 -21.16 19.02
N ARG A 189 -18.29 -22.09 18.05
CA ARG A 189 -17.10 -22.87 17.68
C ARG A 189 -16.29 -22.11 16.64
N PRO A 190 -14.96 -22.00 16.78
CA PRO A 190 -14.12 -21.38 15.77
C PRO A 190 -14.18 -22.17 14.45
N PRO A 191 -14.21 -21.48 13.29
CA PRO A 191 -14.30 -22.14 12.00
C PRO A 191 -13.02 -22.93 11.70
N LYS A 192 -13.17 -24.06 10.97
CA LYS A 192 -12.03 -24.89 10.53
C LYS A 192 -11.09 -24.13 9.58
N ALA A 193 -11.66 -23.38 8.64
CA ALA A 193 -10.94 -22.49 7.74
C ALA A 193 -11.07 -21.05 8.23
N MET A 194 -9.94 -20.38 8.45
CA MET A 194 -9.90 -19.03 9.01
C MET A 194 -9.31 -17.99 8.05
N THR A 195 -9.06 -18.36 6.80
CA THR A 195 -8.57 -17.48 5.74
C THR A 195 -9.69 -17.18 4.76
N ASN A 196 -9.79 -15.95 4.27
CA ASN A 196 -10.65 -15.62 3.13
C ASN A 196 -9.96 -15.92 1.78
N TYR A 197 -9.07 -16.91 1.78
CA TYR A 197 -8.17 -17.29 0.69
C TYR A 197 -8.42 -18.74 0.26
N ALA A 198 -8.33 -18.99 -1.04
CA ALA A 198 -8.52 -20.31 -1.64
C ALA A 198 -7.34 -21.25 -1.38
N GLU A 199 -7.60 -22.46 -0.87
CA GLU A 199 -6.59 -23.52 -0.86
C GLU A 199 -6.15 -23.86 -2.30
N GLY A 200 -4.85 -24.09 -2.50
CA GLY A 200 -4.26 -24.49 -3.80
C GLY A 200 -4.00 -23.37 -4.81
N ILE A 201 -4.44 -22.13 -4.56
CA ILE A 201 -3.87 -20.96 -5.25
C ILE A 201 -2.58 -20.66 -4.46
N SER A 202 -1.40 -20.77 -5.05
CA SER A 202 -0.21 -20.17 -4.42
C SER A 202 -0.42 -18.66 -4.42
N PRO A 203 -0.10 -17.93 -3.34
CA PRO A 203 -0.10 -16.48 -3.40
C PRO A 203 0.68 -16.12 -4.67
N PRO A 204 0.10 -15.38 -5.63
CA PRO A 204 0.91 -14.91 -6.75
C PRO A 204 2.10 -14.21 -6.11
N ASP A 205 3.32 -14.58 -6.49
CA ASP A 205 4.57 -14.02 -5.95
C ASP A 205 4.37 -12.52 -5.81
N ASN A 206 4.07 -12.08 -4.59
CA ASN A 206 3.38 -10.80 -4.44
C ASN A 206 4.44 -9.73 -4.67
N PRO A 207 4.26 -8.80 -5.62
CA PRO A 207 5.29 -7.84 -6.02
C PRO A 207 5.80 -6.96 -4.88
N ILE A 208 5.08 -6.89 -3.75
CA ILE A 208 5.54 -6.20 -2.53
C ILE A 208 6.87 -6.78 -2.01
N TRP A 209 7.20 -8.02 -2.36
CA TRP A 209 8.47 -8.67 -2.03
C TRP A 209 9.41 -8.85 -3.23
N HIS A 210 9.08 -8.32 -4.42
CA HIS A 210 10.01 -8.33 -5.55
C HIS A 210 11.09 -7.24 -5.34
N PRO A 211 12.39 -7.56 -5.47
CA PRO A 211 13.49 -6.63 -5.21
C PRO A 211 13.35 -5.24 -5.87
N GLU A 212 12.77 -5.21 -7.07
CA GLU A 212 12.57 -3.99 -7.88
C GLU A 212 11.53 -3.00 -7.30
N PHE A 213 10.53 -3.48 -6.56
CA PHE A 213 9.53 -2.59 -5.96
C PHE A 213 10.09 -1.96 -4.67
N ARG A 214 10.90 -2.73 -3.93
CA ARG A 214 11.67 -2.26 -2.78
C ARG A 214 12.67 -1.19 -3.20
N SER A 215 13.38 -1.37 -4.32
CA SER A 215 14.34 -0.38 -4.83
C SER A 215 13.68 0.94 -5.22
N ASN A 216 12.44 0.94 -5.74
CA ASN A 216 11.74 2.17 -6.11
C ASN A 216 11.26 2.98 -4.90
N ILE A 217 10.74 2.32 -3.86
CA ILE A 217 10.40 2.98 -2.59
C ILE A 217 11.68 3.51 -1.92
N GLU A 218 12.75 2.72 -1.88
CA GLU A 218 14.04 3.13 -1.34
C GLU A 218 14.68 4.29 -2.16
N ALA A 219 14.47 4.33 -3.49
CA ALA A 219 14.94 5.41 -4.35
C ALA A 219 14.16 6.72 -4.17
N GLU A 220 12.83 6.65 -4.03
CA GLU A 220 12.02 7.84 -3.69
C GLU A 220 12.36 8.37 -2.28
N GLU A 221 12.63 7.47 -1.32
CA GLU A 221 13.09 7.85 0.02
C GLU A 221 14.48 8.51 0.01
N ARG A 222 15.41 8.02 -0.83
CA ARG A 222 16.73 8.67 -1.02
C ARG A 222 16.58 10.07 -1.61
N LYS A 223 15.69 10.26 -2.60
CA LYS A 223 15.40 11.58 -3.19
C LYS A 223 14.78 12.53 -2.16
N GLY A 224 13.83 12.06 -1.34
CA GLY A 224 13.22 12.84 -0.25
C GLY A 224 14.22 13.25 0.83
N LYS A 225 15.11 12.34 1.26
CA LYS A 225 16.19 12.65 2.21
C LYS A 225 17.23 13.61 1.65
N ALA A 226 17.61 13.45 0.38
CA ALA A 226 18.54 14.35 -0.29
C ALA A 226 17.99 15.78 -0.38
N GLY A 227 16.70 15.94 -0.71
CA GLY A 227 16.04 17.25 -0.73
C GLY A 227 15.96 17.91 0.65
N SER A 228 15.63 17.15 1.69
CA SER A 228 15.60 17.66 3.07
C SER A 228 16.97 18.05 3.59
N ARG A 229 18.03 17.31 3.22
CA ARG A 229 19.41 17.62 3.60
C ARG A 229 19.90 18.90 2.92
N ALA A 230 19.65 19.06 1.62
CA ALA A 230 20.00 20.27 0.88
C ALA A 230 19.27 21.53 1.41
N LEU A 231 18.02 21.38 1.86
CA LEU A 231 17.27 22.46 2.53
C LEU A 231 17.91 22.84 3.87
N ASN A 232 18.27 21.85 4.70
CA ASN A 232 18.91 22.10 6.00
C ASN A 232 20.30 22.74 5.83
N GLU A 233 21.11 22.28 4.88
CA GLU A 233 22.42 22.86 4.58
C GLU A 233 22.31 24.33 4.12
N ARG A 234 21.26 24.66 3.34
CA ARG A 234 20.96 26.05 2.95
C ARG A 234 20.53 26.91 4.14
N LEU A 235 19.69 26.40 5.03
CA LEU A 235 19.26 27.12 6.24
C LEU A 235 20.44 27.37 7.19
N GLU A 236 21.32 26.39 7.38
CA GLU A 236 22.53 26.57 8.17
C GLU A 236 23.52 27.57 7.54
N ALA A 237 23.68 27.53 6.21
CA ALA A 237 24.52 28.51 5.51
C ALA A 237 23.98 29.93 5.67
N LEU A 238 22.65 30.08 5.67
CA LEU A 238 21.96 31.35 5.86
C LEU A 238 22.10 31.84 7.31
N GLY A 239 21.99 30.96 8.30
CA GLY A 239 22.29 31.25 9.71
C GLY A 239 23.73 31.73 9.90
N ARG A 240 24.73 31.00 9.37
CA ARG A 240 26.14 31.38 9.41
C ARG A 240 26.45 32.70 8.68
N ALA A 241 25.64 33.08 7.69
CA ALA A 241 25.78 34.37 7.00
C ALA A 241 25.23 35.53 7.85
N LEU A 242 24.08 35.32 8.51
CA LEU A 242 23.50 36.29 9.46
C LEU A 242 24.41 36.51 10.67
N ASP A 243 24.97 35.45 11.26
CA ASP A 243 25.90 35.55 12.39
C ASP A 243 27.18 36.31 12.01
N ARG A 244 27.68 36.11 10.79
CA ARG A 244 28.83 36.86 10.27
C ARG A 244 28.50 38.33 10.03
N ALA A 245 27.32 38.64 9.51
CA ALA A 245 26.88 40.02 9.32
C ALA A 245 26.68 40.74 10.68
N ALA A 246 26.12 40.05 11.68
CA ALA A 246 25.96 40.56 13.03
C ALA A 246 27.31 40.84 13.71
N ASN A 247 28.30 39.95 13.52
CA ASN A 247 29.65 40.11 14.07
C ASN A 247 30.54 41.09 13.29
N ALA A 248 30.23 41.38 12.03
CA ALA A 248 30.90 42.43 11.26
C ALA A 248 30.49 43.84 11.73
N GLY A 249 29.30 43.98 12.32
CA GLY A 249 28.81 45.25 12.89
C GLY A 249 29.42 45.63 14.24
N THR A 250 30.18 44.73 14.89
CA THR A 250 30.77 44.95 16.23
C THR A 250 32.27 45.28 16.22
N GLN A 251 32.90 45.46 15.06
CA GLN A 251 34.29 45.94 14.98
C GLN A 251 34.39 47.45 15.24
N LYS A 252 34.68 47.77 16.52
CA LYS A 252 35.41 48.94 17.05
C LYS A 252 35.05 50.32 16.48
N VAL A 253 34.12 51.02 17.14
CA VAL A 253 34.23 52.48 17.29
C VAL A 253 35.35 52.73 18.32
N HIS A 254 36.55 53.01 17.84
CA HIS A 254 37.64 53.49 18.68
C HIS A 254 37.37 54.98 18.97
N CYS A 255 36.81 55.29 20.14
CA CYS A 255 36.78 56.67 20.61
C CYS A 255 38.19 57.04 21.10
N PRO A 256 38.85 58.06 20.55
CA PRO A 256 40.11 58.55 21.08
C PRO A 256 39.85 59.14 22.48
N ARG A 257 40.71 58.79 23.44
CA ARG A 257 40.79 59.47 24.74
C ARG A 257 41.42 60.84 24.48
N GLU A 258 40.70 61.91 24.80
CA GLU A 258 41.29 63.24 24.94
C GLU A 258 42.02 63.28 26.29
N ASP A 259 43.35 63.40 26.22
CA ASP A 259 44.20 63.67 27.37
C ASP A 259 44.06 65.15 27.75
N TYR A 260 43.83 65.40 29.05
CA TYR A 260 43.98 66.70 29.71
C TYR A 260 45.29 66.72 30.50
#